data_AF-A0A352S2G9-F1
#
_entry.id   AF-A0A352S2G9-F1
#
_cell.length_a   1.000
_cell.length_b   1.000
_cell.length_c   1.000
_cell.angle_alpha   90.00
_cell.angle_beta   90.00
_cell.angle_gamma   90.00
#
_symmetry.space_group_name_H-M   'P 1'
#
loop_
_entity.id
_entity.type
_entity.pdbx_description
1 polymer ?
#
loop_
_entity_poly.entity_id
_entity_poly.type
_entity_poly.pdbx_seq_one_letter_code
_entity_poly.pdbx_strand_id
1 'polypeptide(L)'
;MAEAVKQARPEFRNIGIAQISRYRLPWAGKVSILHRVSGAMMFLLLPFVLYLFEQSVTSELSFAKFSALLSNGFIKVVILALIWGYLHHFCAGIRFLLLDVHVGVT
;
A
#
# COMPACT_ATOMS: atom_id res chain seq x y z
N MET A 1 -36.02 -15.71 -28.50
CA MET A 1 -34.70 -16.03 -29.07
C MET A 1 -33.71 -16.00 -27.93
N ALA A 2 -33.27 -17.17 -27.46
CA ALA A 2 -32.28 -17.25 -26.39
C ALA A 2 -30.89 -17.22 -27.03
N GLU A 3 -30.15 -16.15 -26.77
CA GLU A 3 -28.78 -15.97 -27.25
C GLU A 3 -27.90 -17.03 -26.59
N ALA A 4 -27.19 -17.82 -27.41
CA ALA A 4 -26.33 -18.89 -26.92
C ALA A 4 -25.16 -18.28 -26.12
N VAL A 5 -25.10 -18.57 -24.83
CA VAL A 5 -23.99 -18.14 -23.95
C VAL A 5 -22.70 -18.74 -24.49
N LYS A 6 -21.86 -17.88 -25.09
CA LYS A 6 -20.57 -18.26 -25.67
C LYS A 6 -19.65 -18.71 -24.54
N GLN A 7 -19.31 -19.99 -24.52
CA GLN A 7 -18.41 -20.57 -23.51
C GLN A 7 -17.05 -19.84 -23.54
N ALA A 8 -16.59 -19.38 -22.37
CA ALA A 8 -15.34 -18.65 -22.25
C ALA A 8 -14.15 -19.55 -22.62
N ARG A 9 -13.18 -18.98 -23.34
CA ARG A 9 -11.97 -19.69 -23.76
C ARG A 9 -11.19 -20.16 -22.51
N PRO A 10 -10.71 -21.42 -22.46
CA PRO A 10 -9.95 -21.89 -21.31
C PRO A 10 -8.67 -21.06 -21.12
N GLU A 11 -8.52 -20.47 -19.93
CA GLU A 11 -7.30 -19.79 -19.49
C GLU A 11 -6.39 -20.78 -18.76
N PHE A 12 -5.20 -21.02 -19.32
CA PHE A 12 -4.19 -21.83 -18.65
C PHE A 12 -3.42 -20.95 -17.65
N ARG A 13 -3.62 -21.19 -16.36
CA ARG A 13 -2.86 -20.54 -15.28
C ARG A 13 -1.77 -21.48 -14.79
N ASN A 14 -0.51 -21.03 -14.82
CA ASN A 14 0.64 -21.86 -14.45
C ASN A 14 0.73 -22.17 -12.94
N ILE A 15 -0.02 -21.47 -12.09
CA ILE A 15 -0.04 -21.65 -10.64
C ILE A 15 -1.45 -21.40 -10.07
N GLY A 16 -1.92 -22.31 -9.22
CA GLY A 16 -3.15 -22.13 -8.44
C GLY A 16 -2.96 -21.17 -7.25
N ILE A 17 -4.04 -20.65 -6.68
CA ILE A 17 -3.99 -19.71 -5.54
C ILE A 17 -3.22 -20.31 -4.35
N ALA A 18 -3.44 -21.60 -4.06
CA ALA A 18 -2.72 -22.32 -3.01
C ALA A 18 -1.20 -22.44 -3.26
N GLN A 19 -0.75 -22.30 -4.52
CA GLN A 19 0.66 -22.39 -4.90
C GLN A 19 1.38 -21.03 -4.86
N ILE A 20 0.65 -19.90 -4.76
CA ILE A 20 1.24 -18.55 -4.70
C ILE A 20 2.21 -18.43 -3.52
N SER A 21 1.88 -19.00 -2.36
CA SER A 21 2.75 -18.99 -1.18
C SER A 21 4.08 -19.73 -1.40
N ARG A 22 4.10 -20.75 -2.27
CA ARG A 22 5.30 -21.54 -2.59
C ARG A 22 6.08 -21.00 -3.79
N TYR A 23 5.53 -20.02 -4.50
CA TYR A 23 6.17 -19.44 -5.67
C TYR A 23 7.35 -18.54 -5.26
N ARG A 24 8.54 -18.82 -5.80
CA ARG A 24 9.74 -18.02 -5.53
C ARG A 24 9.71 -16.72 -6.33
N LEU A 25 9.08 -15.70 -5.77
CA LEU A 25 9.03 -14.38 -6.39
C LEU A 25 10.41 -13.69 -6.33
N PRO A 26 10.94 -13.17 -7.46
CA PRO A 26 12.17 -12.39 -7.47
C PRO A 26 12.02 -11.13 -6.62
N TRP A 27 13.13 -10.58 -6.14
CA TRP A 27 13.13 -9.39 -5.28
C TRP A 27 12.42 -8.20 -5.92
N ALA A 28 12.62 -7.97 -7.22
CA ALA A 28 11.92 -6.93 -7.97
C ALA A 28 10.38 -7.11 -7.94
N GLY A 29 9.91 -8.37 -8.04
CA GLY A 29 8.48 -8.69 -7.94
C GLY A 29 7.92 -8.38 -6.55
N LYS A 30 8.66 -8.70 -5.48
CA LYS A 30 8.24 -8.38 -4.10
C LYS A 30 8.12 -6.87 -3.89
N VAL A 31 9.11 -6.09 -4.35
CA VAL A 31 9.10 -4.62 -4.25
C VAL A 31 7.90 -4.03 -5.00
N SER A 32 7.58 -4.54 -6.19
CA SER A 32 6.41 -4.10 -6.96
C SER A 32 5.10 -4.34 -6.20
N ILE A 33 4.92 -5.53 -5.62
CA ILE A 33 3.73 -5.83 -4.80
C ILE A 33 3.66 -4.91 -3.58
N LEU A 34 4.77 -4.77 -2.85
CA LEU A 34 4.81 -3.93 -1.65
C LEU A 34 4.54 -2.45 -1.98
N HIS A 35 5.01 -1.95 -3.12
CA HIS A 35 4.72 -0.58 -3.57
C HIS A 35 3.22 -0.36 -3.84
N ARG A 36 2.53 -1.35 -4.42
CA ARG A 36 1.07 -1.28 -4.63
C ARG A 36 0.32 -1.32 -3.31
N VAL A 37 0.70 -2.25 -2.42
CA VAL A 37 0.08 -2.41 -1.10
C VAL A 37 0.28 -1.15 -0.25
N SER A 38 1.48 -0.54 -0.28
CA SER A 38 1.73 0.69 0.44
C SER A 38 0.91 1.87 -0.10
N GLY A 39 0.72 1.96 -1.41
CA GLY A 39 -0.16 2.96 -2.02
C GLY A 39 -1.62 2.80 -1.57
N ALA A 40 -2.15 1.57 -1.60
CA ALA A 40 -3.49 1.27 -1.12
C ALA A 40 -3.67 1.57 0.37
N MET A 41 -2.69 1.18 1.20
CA MET A 41 -2.69 1.47 2.63
C MET A 41 -2.76 2.97 2.91
N MET A 42 -1.92 3.78 2.25
CA MET A 42 -1.93 5.24 2.42
C MET A 42 -3.26 5.85 1.98
N PHE A 43 -3.83 5.39 0.87
CA PHE A 43 -5.13 5.87 0.39
C PHE A 43 -6.25 5.58 1.39
N LEU A 44 -6.32 4.35 1.91
CA LEU A 44 -7.33 3.94 2.88
C LEU A 44 -7.20 4.66 4.23
N LEU A 45 -5.97 4.96 4.64
CA LEU A 45 -5.68 5.64 5.90
C LEU A 45 -5.56 7.16 5.76
N LEU A 46 -5.76 7.71 4.56
CA LEU A 46 -5.74 9.16 4.35
C LEU A 46 -6.76 9.90 5.24
N PRO A 47 -8.02 9.45 5.40
CA PRO A 47 -8.96 10.09 6.33
C PRO A 47 -8.47 10.08 7.78
N PHE A 48 -7.78 9.02 8.19
CA PHE A 48 -7.20 8.91 9.53
C PHE A 48 -6.06 9.92 9.73
N VAL A 49 -5.18 10.08 8.73
CA VAL A 49 -4.11 11.09 8.76
C VAL A 49 -4.69 12.50 8.81
N LEU A 50 -5.72 12.79 8.01
CA LEU A 50 -6.38 14.10 8.01
C LEU A 50 -7.07 14.40 9.35
N TYR A 51 -7.69 13.40 9.98
CA TYR A 51 -8.24 13.53 11.32
C TYR A 51 -7.16 13.85 12.36
N LEU A 52 -6.03 13.13 12.34
CA LEU A 52 -4.90 13.43 13.23
C LEU A 52 -4.38 14.86 13.01
N PHE A 53 -4.31 15.28 11.74
CA PHE A 53 -3.88 16.63 11.38
C PHE A 53 -4.84 17.70 11.90
N GLU A 54 -6.14 17.54 11.68
CA GLU A 54 -7.18 18.43 12.22
C GLU A 54 -7.05 18.54 13.74
N GLN A 55 -6.89 17.40 14.44
CA GLN A 55 -6.77 17.41 15.88
C GLN A 55 -5.51 18.16 16.36
N SER A 56 -4.44 18.15 15.56
CA SER A 56 -3.18 18.82 15.89
C SER A 56 -3.19 20.34 15.75
N VAL A 57 -4.10 20.92 14.96
CA VAL A 57 -4.08 22.37 14.63
C VAL A 57 -5.28 23.16 15.13
N THR A 58 -6.38 22.49 15.51
CA THR A 58 -7.67 23.18 15.76
C THR A 58 -7.70 24.02 17.04
N SER A 59 -7.21 23.50 18.17
CA SER A 59 -7.22 24.19 19.48
C SER A 59 -6.36 23.46 20.50
N GLU A 60 -6.10 24.09 21.65
CA GLU A 60 -5.39 23.45 22.77
C GLU A 60 -6.10 22.18 23.27
N LEU A 61 -7.43 22.22 23.39
CA LEU A 61 -8.22 21.05 23.81
C LEU A 61 -8.12 19.91 22.77
N SER A 62 -8.13 20.26 21.50
CA SER A 62 -7.97 19.32 20.39
C SER A 62 -6.57 18.70 20.39
N PHE A 63 -5.53 19.51 20.64
CA PHE A 63 -4.16 19.04 20.75
C PHE A 63 -3.96 18.11 21.95
N ALA A 64 -4.64 18.36 23.08
CA ALA A 64 -4.65 17.45 24.22
C ALA A 64 -5.22 16.08 23.85
N LYS A 65 -6.30 16.02 23.05
CA LYS A 65 -6.85 14.77 22.52
C LYS A 65 -5.87 14.08 21.56
N PHE A 66 -5.22 14.84 20.68
CA PHE A 66 -4.17 14.33 19.80
C PHE A 66 -3.03 13.68 20.60
N SER A 67 -2.50 14.38 21.60
CA SER A 67 -1.43 13.88 22.47
C SER A 67 -1.85 12.61 23.23
N ALA A 68 -3.07 12.59 23.78
CA ALA A 68 -3.63 11.41 24.42
C ALA A 68 -3.74 10.22 23.46
N LEU A 69 -4.19 10.43 22.22
CA LEU A 69 -4.28 9.38 21.21
C LEU A 69 -2.89 8.85 20.82
N LEU A 70 -1.90 9.73 20.63
CA LEU A 70 -0.53 9.35 20.32
C LEU A 70 0.20 8.68 21.48
N SER A 71 -0.26 8.83 22.72
CA SER A 71 0.29 8.13 23.87
C SER A 71 0.06 6.61 23.82
N ASN A 72 -0.96 6.16 23.08
CA ASN A 72 -1.29 4.76 22.92
C ASN A 72 -0.24 4.02 22.04
N GLY A 73 0.38 2.99 22.60
CA GLY A 73 1.41 2.20 21.91
C GLY A 73 0.94 1.59 20.58
N PHE A 74 -0.32 1.13 20.50
CA PHE A 74 -0.87 0.58 19.27
C PHE A 74 -0.96 1.65 18.16
N ILE A 75 -1.40 2.85 18.50
CA ILE A 75 -1.48 3.98 17.56
C ILE A 75 -0.09 4.36 17.06
N LYS A 76 0.93 4.35 17.92
CA LYS A 76 2.33 4.57 17.50
C LYS A 76 2.79 3.53 16.47
N VAL A 77 2.42 2.26 16.63
CA VAL A 77 2.75 1.22 15.65
C VAL A 77 2.03 1.45 14.33
N VAL A 78 0.76 1.85 14.35
CA VAL A 78 0.02 2.22 13.13
C VAL A 78 0.67 3.40 12.41
N ILE A 79 1.05 4.44 13.14
CA ILE A 79 1.76 5.61 12.57
C ILE A 79 3.13 5.19 12.03
N LEU A 80 3.87 4.35 12.73
CA LEU A 80 5.15 3.82 12.25
C LEU A 80 4.99 3.03 10.94
N ALA A 81 3.96 2.18 10.85
CA ALA A 81 3.63 1.45 9.63
C ALA A 81 3.25 2.39 8.48
N LEU A 82 2.51 3.48 8.77
CA LEU A 82 2.19 4.52 7.80
C LEU A 82 3.45 5.24 7.28
N ILE A 83 4.35 5.66 8.17
CA ILE A 83 5.62 6.30 7.81
C ILE A 83 6.46 5.34 6.95
N TRP A 84 6.59 4.08 7.36
CA TRP A 84 7.31 3.07 6.60
C TRP A 84 6.67 2.84 5.23
N GLY A 85 5.34 2.76 5.16
CA GLY A 85 4.60 2.61 3.91
C GLY A 85 4.81 3.77 2.95
N TYR A 86 4.79 5.01 3.46
CA TYR A 86 5.11 6.20 2.68
C TYR A 86 6.53 6.15 2.13
N LEU A 87 7.53 5.91 2.98
CA LEU A 87 8.93 5.85 2.56
C LEU A 87 9.16 4.74 1.53
N HIS A 88 8.59 3.55 1.76
CA HIS A 88 8.65 2.44 0.81
C HIS A 88 7.99 2.80 -0.53
N HIS A 89 6.77 3.38 -0.49
CA HIS A 89 6.07 3.79 -1.70
C HIS A 89 6.86 4.83 -2.49
N PHE A 90 7.35 5.86 -1.82
CA PHE A 90 8.10 6.96 -2.42
C PHE A 90 9.41 6.49 -3.05
N CYS A 91 10.25 5.77 -2.30
CA CYS A 91 11.52 5.26 -2.82
C CYS A 91 11.33 4.26 -3.96
N ALA A 92 10.37 3.33 -3.84
CA ALA A 92 10.06 2.39 -4.92
C ALA A 92 9.47 3.11 -6.14
N GLY A 93 8.67 4.15 -5.94
CA GLY A 93 8.12 4.99 -7.00
C GLY A 93 9.21 5.71 -7.79
N ILE A 94 10.16 6.34 -7.10
CA ILE A 94 11.34 6.94 -7.76
C ILE A 94 12.10 5.89 -8.57
N ARG A 95 12.33 4.70 -8.00
CA ARG A 95 12.99 3.61 -8.74
C ARG A 95 12.21 3.23 -10.00
N PHE A 96 10.88 3.13 -9.94
CA PHE A 96 10.08 2.80 -11.13
C PHE A 96 10.15 3.91 -12.17
N LEU A 97 10.08 5.18 -11.77
CA LEU A 97 10.26 6.31 -12.70
C LEU A 97 11.64 6.30 -13.35
N LEU A 98 12.69 5.97 -12.61
CA LEU A 98 14.05 5.82 -13.16
C LEU A 98 14.12 4.69 -14.18
N LEU A 99 13.49 3.55 -13.91
CA LEU A 99 13.41 2.44 -14.85
C LEU A 99 12.63 2.81 -16.12
N ASP A 100 11.56 3.60 -16.01
CA ASP A 100 10.78 4.08 -17.14
C ASP A 100 11.61 4.98 -18.08
N VAL A 101 12.59 5.70 -17.55
CA VAL A 101 13.58 6.47 -18.33
C VAL A 101 14.87 5.70 -18.62
N HIS A 102 14.84 4.36 -18.51
CA HIS A 102 15.95 3.46 -18.82
C HIS A 102 17.20 3.61 -17.93
N VAL A 103 17.07 4.23 -16.76
CA VAL A 103 18.15 4.34 -15.77
C VAL A 103 18.09 3.14 -14.82
N GLY A 104 19.21 2.41 -14.70
CA GLY A 104 19.30 1.24 -13.81
C GLY A 104 18.65 -0.03 -14.35
N VAL A 105 18.45 -0.12 -15.67
CA VAL A 105 18.02 -1.33 -16.38
C VAL A 105 19.26 -2.19 -16.65
N THR A 106 19.66 -2.98 -15.67
CA THR A 106 20.78 -3.94 -15.74
C THR A 106 20.39 -5.27 -15.16
#